data_AF-A0A7S1VRM2-F1
#
_entry.id   AF-A0A7S1VRM2-F1
#
_cell.length_a   1.000
_cell.length_b   1.000
_cell.length_c   1.000
_cell.angle_alpha   90.00
_cell.angle_beta   90.00
_cell.angle_gamma   90.00
#
_symmetry.space_group_name_H-M   'P 1'
#
loop_
_entity.id
_entity.type
_entity.pdbx_description
1 polymer ?
#
loop_
_entity_poly.entity_id
_entity_poly.type
_entity_poly.pdbx_seq_one_letter_code
_entity_poly.pdbx_strand_id
1 'polypeptide(L)'
;ANSMKSVASLILTAVLLRTACAFSNRNAFTTRSAGATASRAAASSSSALFAGAGGVVITGSAGGVGYAYAGEFMDRGYDVVICDVKDCSAAATALTASHPNGTVYHTKCDVSDAKSVEALGAFAKESLGTVNYWINNAGVNGGRRA
;
A
#
# COMPACT_ATOMS: atom_id res chain seq x y z
N ALA A 1 20.00 26.87 -33.35
CA ALA A 1 19.93 25.43 -33.06
C ALA A 1 21.03 25.05 -32.07
N ASN A 2 20.71 25.02 -30.78
CA ASN A 2 21.46 24.40 -29.67
C ASN A 2 20.95 25.01 -28.35
N SER A 3 19.82 24.52 -27.82
CA SER A 3 19.45 24.70 -26.40
C SER A 3 18.21 23.88 -26.01
N MET A 4 18.12 22.62 -26.40
CA MET A 4 17.03 21.72 -25.94
C MET A 4 17.49 20.25 -25.81
N LYS A 5 18.80 20.01 -25.61
CA LYS A 5 19.34 18.65 -25.45
C LYS A 5 19.86 18.34 -24.03
N SER A 6 19.85 19.31 -23.10
CA SER A 6 20.45 19.14 -21.77
C SER A 6 19.49 18.75 -20.64
N VAL A 7 18.17 18.88 -20.82
CA VAL A 7 17.20 18.55 -19.76
C VAL A 7 16.68 17.10 -19.86
N ALA A 8 16.77 16.51 -21.06
CA ALA A 8 16.39 15.12 -21.30
C ALA A 8 17.44 14.09 -20.79
N SER A 9 18.65 14.53 -20.45
CA SER A 9 19.71 13.64 -19.95
C SER A 9 19.65 13.41 -18.44
N LEU A 10 18.87 14.19 -17.68
CA LEU A 10 18.82 14.11 -16.22
C LEU A 10 17.67 13.24 -15.67
N ILE A 11 16.65 12.98 -16.48
CA ILE A 11 15.50 12.13 -16.09
C ILE A 11 15.78 10.65 -16.38
N LEU A 12 16.74 10.35 -17.27
CA LEU A 12 17.05 8.99 -17.69
C LEU A 12 17.96 8.23 -16.71
N THR A 13 18.55 8.89 -15.71
CA THR A 13 19.50 8.27 -14.76
C THR A 13 18.85 7.69 -13.50
N ALA A 14 17.55 7.91 -13.27
CA ALA A 14 16.85 7.43 -12.06
C ALA A 14 16.13 6.07 -12.21
N VAL A 15 16.08 5.49 -13.42
CA VAL A 15 15.28 4.27 -13.70
C VAL A 15 16.13 2.99 -13.76
N LEU A 16 17.45 3.08 -13.70
CA LEU A 16 18.36 1.94 -13.99
C LEU A 16 19.03 1.26 -12.78
N LEU A 17 18.60 1.53 -11.53
CA LEU A 17 19.21 0.90 -10.34
C LEU A 17 18.22 0.07 -9.49
N ARG A 18 17.37 -0.76 -10.12
CA ARG A 18 16.51 -1.71 -9.38
C ARG A 18 16.68 -3.18 -9.77
N THR A 19 17.75 -3.53 -10.48
CA THR A 19 17.91 -4.90 -11.01
C THR A 19 19.19 -5.56 -10.49
N ALA A 20 19.25 -5.87 -9.20
CA ALA A 20 20.21 -6.84 -8.66
C ALA A 20 19.85 -7.30 -7.25
N CYS A 21 19.08 -8.39 -7.13
CA CYS A 21 19.41 -9.46 -6.18
C CYS A 21 18.64 -10.71 -6.58
N ALA A 22 19.37 -11.64 -7.18
CA ALA A 22 18.88 -12.95 -7.53
C ALA A 22 18.95 -13.89 -6.30
N PHE A 23 17.91 -14.70 -6.17
CA PHE A 23 18.01 -16.15 -6.02
C PHE A 23 18.51 -16.76 -4.69
N SER A 24 17.65 -17.69 -4.23
CA SER A 24 17.91 -18.87 -3.41
C SER A 24 17.73 -18.72 -1.89
N ASN A 25 16.66 -19.32 -1.36
CA ASN A 25 16.86 -20.47 -0.50
C ASN A 25 15.60 -21.35 -0.39
N ARG A 26 15.79 -22.67 -0.49
CA ARG A 26 14.78 -23.70 -0.20
C ARG A 26 14.91 -24.09 1.28
N ASN A 27 13.79 -24.32 1.96
CA ASN A 27 13.58 -25.42 2.93
C ASN A 27 12.20 -25.23 3.57
N ALA A 28 11.26 -26.12 3.26
CA ALA A 28 11.00 -27.37 3.99
C ALA A 28 10.18 -27.12 5.26
N PHE A 29 8.86 -27.21 5.08
CA PHE A 29 7.86 -27.32 6.14
C PHE A 29 8.13 -28.60 6.95
N THR A 30 8.56 -28.45 8.20
CA THR A 30 8.56 -29.55 9.18
C THR A 30 7.89 -29.06 10.46
N THR A 31 6.87 -29.79 10.87
CA THR A 31 6.15 -29.62 12.13
C THR A 31 6.97 -30.21 13.28
N ARG A 32 7.18 -29.46 14.38
CA ARG A 32 7.31 -30.07 15.71
C ARG A 32 6.96 -29.12 16.85
N SER A 33 6.22 -29.66 17.81
CA SER A 33 5.68 -29.01 19.00
C SER A 33 6.72 -28.76 20.11
N ALA A 34 6.29 -27.89 21.02
CA ALA A 34 6.60 -27.80 22.45
C ALA A 34 7.84 -26.99 22.88
N GLY A 35 7.55 -25.80 23.44
CA GLY A 35 8.17 -25.27 24.65
C GLY A 35 9.62 -24.82 24.59
N ALA A 36 9.84 -23.53 24.29
CA ALA A 36 10.99 -22.77 24.80
C ALA A 36 10.76 -21.26 24.63
N THR A 37 11.06 -20.50 25.67
CA THR A 37 11.19 -19.04 25.69
C THR A 37 12.13 -18.57 24.57
N ALA A 38 11.57 -18.07 23.46
CA ALA A 38 12.33 -17.55 22.34
C ALA A 38 12.35 -16.01 22.37
N SER A 39 13.50 -15.51 22.83
CA SER A 39 13.99 -14.15 22.70
C SER A 39 13.69 -13.52 21.33
N ARG A 40 13.16 -12.28 21.36
CA ARG A 40 13.29 -11.12 20.44
C ARG A 40 13.86 -11.29 19.01
N ALA A 41 13.64 -12.41 18.33
CA ALA A 41 14.14 -12.69 16.98
C ALA A 41 13.03 -12.74 15.91
N ALA A 42 11.75 -12.65 16.29
CA ALA A 42 10.64 -12.65 15.34
C ALA A 42 10.47 -11.33 14.57
N ALA A 43 10.99 -10.21 15.09
CA ALA A 43 10.85 -8.89 14.46
C ALA A 43 11.72 -8.70 13.20
N SER A 44 12.69 -9.58 12.95
CA SER A 44 13.64 -9.44 11.84
C SER A 44 13.17 -10.10 10.54
N SER A 45 12.17 -11.00 10.59
CA SER A 45 11.70 -11.73 9.40
C SER A 45 10.46 -11.10 8.77
N SER A 46 9.69 -10.34 9.54
CA SER A 46 8.49 -9.64 9.06
C SER A 46 8.84 -8.41 8.23
N SER A 47 9.94 -7.70 8.53
CA SER A 47 10.37 -6.52 7.76
C SER A 47 10.76 -6.86 6.33
N ALA A 48 11.35 -8.04 6.10
CA ALA A 48 11.71 -8.52 4.76
C ALA A 48 10.49 -8.92 3.90
N LEU A 49 9.36 -9.33 4.51
CA LEU A 49 8.10 -9.60 3.80
C LEU A 49 7.45 -8.32 3.24
N PHE A 50 7.76 -7.16 3.84
CA PHE A 50 7.20 -5.86 3.44
C PHE A 50 8.20 -4.97 2.70
N ALA A 51 9.32 -5.53 2.22
CA ALA A 51 10.21 -4.83 1.30
C ALA A 51 9.60 -4.83 -0.11
N GLY A 52 8.42 -4.23 -0.26
CA GLY A 52 7.62 -4.35 -1.48
C GLY A 52 7.32 -2.99 -2.07
N ALA A 53 7.90 -2.72 -3.24
CA ALA A 53 7.22 -1.87 -4.20
C ALA A 53 5.93 -2.58 -4.63
N GLY A 54 4.80 -1.90 -4.62
CA GLY A 54 3.51 -2.50 -4.97
C GLY A 54 2.33 -1.64 -4.55
N GLY A 55 1.13 -2.07 -4.94
CA GLY A 55 -0.12 -1.37 -4.69
C GLY A 55 -0.93 -1.95 -3.53
N VAL A 56 -1.51 -1.08 -2.70
CA VAL A 56 -2.39 -1.45 -1.58
C VAL A 56 -3.72 -0.72 -1.71
N VAL A 57 -4.84 -1.42 -1.60
CA VAL A 57 -6.17 -0.82 -1.50
C VAL A 57 -6.68 -0.95 -0.07
N ILE A 58 -7.15 0.15 0.52
CA ILE A 58 -7.62 0.18 1.91
C ILE A 58 -9.00 0.82 1.96
N THR A 59 -10.03 0.07 2.35
CA THR A 59 -11.39 0.61 2.51
C THR A 59 -11.62 1.18 3.91
N GLY A 60 -12.52 2.16 4.06
CA GLY A 60 -12.81 2.80 5.34
C GLY A 60 -11.65 3.64 5.88
N SER A 61 -10.96 4.36 5.00
CA SER A 61 -9.66 4.99 5.26
C SER A 61 -9.70 6.51 5.26
N ALA A 62 -10.88 7.13 5.32
CA ALA A 62 -11.01 8.57 5.56
C ALA A 62 -10.50 9.01 6.95
N GLY A 63 -10.27 8.06 7.87
CA GLY A 63 -9.73 8.31 9.20
C GLY A 63 -9.44 7.02 9.97
N GLY A 64 -9.11 7.16 11.26
CA GLY A 64 -8.96 6.03 12.18
C GLY A 64 -7.90 5.01 11.76
N VAL A 65 -8.21 3.72 11.96
CA VAL A 65 -7.27 2.62 11.69
C VAL A 65 -6.93 2.48 10.21
N GLY A 66 -7.90 2.70 9.31
CA GLY A 66 -7.65 2.65 7.86
C GLY A 66 -6.68 3.72 7.38
N TYR A 67 -6.78 4.94 7.92
CA TYR A 67 -5.81 6.02 7.68
C TYR A 67 -4.42 5.65 8.21
N ALA A 68 -4.35 5.10 9.43
CA ALA A 68 -3.07 4.70 10.03
C ALA A 68 -2.38 3.59 9.22
N TYR A 69 -3.13 2.63 8.69
CA TYR A 69 -2.59 1.62 7.78
C TYR A 69 -2.03 2.25 6.51
N ALA A 70 -2.74 3.22 5.89
CA ALA A 70 -2.25 3.89 4.69
C ALA A 70 -0.87 4.53 4.92
N GLY A 71 -0.69 5.26 6.02
CA GLY A 71 0.59 5.85 6.39
C GLY A 71 1.70 4.81 6.57
N GLU A 72 1.43 3.74 7.31
CA GLU A 72 2.40 2.66 7.55
C GLU A 72 2.83 1.94 6.26
N PHE A 73 1.90 1.74 5.31
CA PHE A 73 2.24 1.18 4.00
C PHE A 73 3.06 2.16 3.16
N MET A 74 2.72 3.44 3.18
CA MET A 74 3.48 4.47 2.47
C MET A 74 4.91 4.61 3.03
N ASP A 75 5.10 4.55 4.35
CA ASP A 75 6.42 4.57 4.98
C ASP A 75 7.31 3.40 4.56
N ARG A 76 6.69 2.29 4.17
CA ARG A 76 7.36 1.08 3.66
C ARG A 76 7.57 1.09 2.14
N GLY A 77 7.16 2.15 1.45
CA GLY A 77 7.37 2.34 0.01
C GLY A 77 6.29 1.75 -0.89
N TYR A 78 5.09 1.49 -0.35
CA TYR A 78 3.93 1.11 -1.14
C TYR A 78 3.17 2.34 -1.62
N ASP A 79 2.60 2.25 -2.82
CA ASP A 79 1.56 3.17 -3.26
C ASP A 79 0.20 2.66 -2.79
N VAL A 80 -0.65 3.58 -2.34
CA VAL A 80 -1.91 3.24 -1.69
C VAL A 80 -3.09 3.89 -2.39
N VAL A 81 -4.21 3.17 -2.47
CA VAL A 81 -5.53 3.71 -2.77
C VAL A 81 -6.33 3.68 -1.47
N ILE A 82 -6.76 4.85 -1.02
CA ILE A 82 -7.68 4.99 0.11
C ILE A 82 -9.10 5.24 -0.42
N CYS A 83 -10.09 4.66 0.25
CA CYS A 83 -11.50 4.92 -0.07
C CYS A 83 -12.41 4.80 1.15
N ASP A 84 -13.50 5.54 1.10
CA ASP A 84 -14.53 5.58 2.14
C ASP A 84 -15.84 6.06 1.51
N VAL A 85 -16.96 5.92 2.22
CA VAL A 85 -18.22 6.59 1.85
C VAL A 85 -18.11 8.10 2.06
N LYS A 86 -17.28 8.51 3.02
CA LYS A 86 -16.89 9.90 3.26
C LYS A 86 -15.84 10.37 2.25
N ASP A 87 -15.70 11.68 2.12
CA ASP A 87 -14.63 12.25 1.31
C ASP A 87 -13.25 11.96 1.95
N CYS A 88 -12.31 11.48 1.13
CA CYS A 88 -10.95 11.13 1.51
C CYS A 88 -9.92 12.20 1.11
N SER A 89 -10.31 13.30 0.47
CA SER A 89 -9.40 14.34 -0.02
C SER A 89 -8.47 14.92 1.06
N ALA A 90 -9.02 15.20 2.24
CA ALA A 90 -8.27 15.71 3.39
C ALA A 90 -7.28 14.66 3.94
N ALA A 91 -7.71 13.40 4.04
CA ALA A 91 -6.87 12.29 4.45
C ALA A 91 -5.70 12.08 3.47
N ALA A 92 -5.97 12.08 2.16
CA ALA A 92 -4.93 11.97 1.14
C ALA A 92 -3.92 13.12 1.22
N THR A 93 -4.38 14.35 1.40
CA THR A 93 -3.49 15.52 1.56
C THR A 93 -2.57 15.36 2.77
N ALA A 94 -3.12 14.94 3.92
CA ALA A 94 -2.35 14.72 5.13
C ALA A 94 -1.34 13.57 4.99
N LEU A 95 -1.73 12.47 4.33
CA LEU A 95 -0.86 11.34 4.05
C LEU A 95 0.30 11.71 3.13
N THR A 96 0.03 12.41 2.02
CA THR A 96 1.07 12.93 1.12
C THR A 96 2.08 13.81 1.84
N ALA A 97 1.62 14.67 2.75
CA ALA A 97 2.49 15.55 3.51
C ALA A 97 3.35 14.80 4.55
N SER A 98 2.83 13.72 5.13
CA SER A 98 3.46 13.02 6.27
C SER A 98 4.30 11.81 5.86
N HIS A 99 4.00 11.18 4.72
CA HIS A 99 4.57 9.90 4.29
C HIS A 99 5.11 9.98 2.85
N PRO A 100 6.21 10.72 2.61
CA PRO A 100 6.70 11.01 1.25
C PRO A 100 7.30 9.80 0.50
N ASN A 101 7.41 8.64 1.16
CA ASN A 101 8.00 7.43 0.58
C ASN A 101 7.05 6.65 -0.34
N GLY A 102 5.75 6.98 -0.33
CA GLY A 102 4.74 6.36 -1.17
C GLY A 102 3.77 7.39 -1.75
N THR A 103 3.01 6.99 -2.76
CA THR A 103 1.97 7.81 -3.38
C THR A 103 0.60 7.40 -2.84
N VAL A 104 -0.27 8.36 -2.55
CA VAL A 104 -1.66 8.10 -2.18
C VAL A 104 -2.62 8.59 -3.26
N TYR A 105 -3.49 7.70 -3.68
CA TYR A 105 -4.66 7.97 -4.51
C TYR A 105 -5.92 7.83 -3.67
N HIS A 106 -6.98 8.54 -4.02
CA HIS A 106 -8.23 8.45 -3.27
C HIS A 106 -9.46 8.47 -4.17
N THR A 107 -10.48 7.74 -3.75
CA THR A 107 -11.81 7.76 -4.38
C THR A 107 -12.89 7.49 -3.35
N LYS A 108 -14.15 7.84 -3.66
CA LYS A 108 -15.28 7.43 -2.83
C LYS A 108 -15.66 5.99 -3.16
N CYS A 109 -15.98 5.20 -2.14
CA CYS A 109 -16.50 3.86 -2.32
C CYS A 109 -17.47 3.50 -1.19
N ASP A 110 -18.68 3.09 -1.57
CA ASP A 110 -19.57 2.37 -0.67
C ASP A 110 -19.39 0.87 -0.90
N VAL A 111 -18.71 0.21 0.03
CA VAL A 111 -18.46 -1.24 -0.03
C VAL A 111 -19.72 -2.10 0.06
N SER A 112 -20.89 -1.50 0.33
CA SER A 112 -22.20 -2.16 0.28
C SER A 112 -22.81 -2.22 -1.12
N ASP A 113 -22.35 -1.36 -2.02
CA ASP A 113 -22.78 -1.31 -3.42
C ASP A 113 -21.76 -2.00 -4.31
N ALA A 114 -22.17 -3.10 -4.94
CA ALA A 114 -21.32 -3.89 -5.83
C ALA A 114 -20.73 -3.04 -6.97
N LYS A 115 -21.50 -2.09 -7.53
CA LYS A 115 -21.01 -1.22 -8.61
C LYS A 115 -19.93 -0.26 -8.11
N SER A 116 -20.07 0.23 -6.89
CA SER A 116 -19.07 1.07 -6.25
C SER A 116 -17.76 0.30 -6.02
N VAL A 117 -17.83 -0.97 -5.63
CA VAL A 117 -16.66 -1.84 -5.45
C VAL A 117 -16.00 -2.17 -6.80
N GLU A 118 -16.78 -2.42 -7.85
CA GLU A 118 -16.26 -2.61 -9.22
C GLU A 118 -15.51 -1.37 -9.71
N ALA A 119 -16.07 -0.17 -9.48
CA ALA A 119 -15.43 1.10 -9.82
C ALA A 119 -14.13 1.31 -9.03
N LEU A 120 -14.11 0.95 -7.73
CA LEU A 120 -12.89 0.98 -6.92
C LEU A 120 -11.82 0.04 -7.49
N GLY A 121 -12.21 -1.17 -7.92
CA GLY A 121 -11.29 -2.13 -8.53
C GLY A 121 -10.67 -1.60 -9.83
N ALA A 122 -11.48 -0.98 -10.69
CA ALA A 122 -11.00 -0.35 -11.93
C ALA A 122 -10.04 0.81 -11.63
N PHE A 123 -10.42 1.70 -10.71
CA PHE A 123 -9.59 2.83 -10.29
C PHE A 123 -8.26 2.37 -9.67
N ALA A 124 -8.29 1.33 -8.83
CA ALA A 124 -7.08 0.78 -8.22
C ALA A 124 -6.13 0.17 -9.26
N LYS A 125 -6.68 -0.53 -10.26
CA LYS A 125 -5.89 -1.07 -11.38
C LYS A 125 -5.26 0.05 -12.21
N GLU A 126 -5.98 1.12 -12.48
CA GLU A 126 -5.47 2.28 -13.22
C GLU A 126 -4.37 3.00 -12.43
N SER A 127 -4.59 3.22 -11.13
CA SER A 127 -3.70 4.02 -10.28
C SER A 127 -2.43 3.27 -9.88
N LEU A 128 -2.56 1.99 -9.50
CA LEU A 128 -1.47 1.21 -8.91
C LEU A 128 -0.83 0.23 -9.91
N GLY A 129 -1.51 -0.05 -11.02
CA GLY A 129 -1.15 -1.14 -11.94
C GLY A 129 -1.42 -2.52 -11.33
N THR A 130 -0.58 -2.93 -10.38
CA THR A 130 -0.72 -4.21 -9.65
C THR A 130 -1.15 -3.96 -8.22
N VAL A 131 -2.26 -4.58 -7.81
CA VAL A 131 -2.70 -4.58 -6.41
C VAL A 131 -2.15 -5.83 -5.72
N ASN A 132 -1.27 -5.64 -4.74
CA ASN A 132 -0.68 -6.70 -3.95
C ASN A 132 -1.52 -7.03 -2.71
N TYR A 133 -2.09 -5.99 -2.10
CA TYR A 133 -2.85 -6.11 -0.87
C TYR A 133 -4.19 -5.38 -0.98
N TRP A 134 -5.23 -6.03 -0.50
CA TRP A 134 -6.57 -5.47 -0.40
C TRP A 134 -7.06 -5.59 1.04
N ILE A 135 -7.26 -4.46 1.70
CA ILE A 135 -7.60 -4.38 3.12
C ILE A 135 -9.05 -3.97 3.25
N ASN A 136 -9.89 -4.95 3.58
CA ASN A 136 -11.31 -4.76 3.89
C ASN A 136 -11.46 -4.21 5.32
N ASN A 137 -11.19 -2.91 5.49
CA ASN A 137 -11.22 -2.25 6.80
C ASN A 137 -12.53 -1.46 7.05
N ALA A 138 -13.31 -1.15 6.01
CA ALA A 138 -14.60 -0.45 6.17
C ALA A 138 -15.53 -1.16 7.17
N GLY A 139 -15.97 -0.42 8.19
CA GLY A 139 -16.86 -0.91 9.24
C GLY A 139 -17.54 0.24 9.99
N VAL A 140 -18.66 -0.05 10.64
CA VAL A 140 -19.42 0.93 11.45
C VAL A 140 -19.44 0.49 12.91
N ASN A 141 -18.98 1.36 13.82
CA ASN A 141 -19.11 1.14 15.25
C ASN A 141 -20.49 1.65 15.69
N GLY A 142 -21.49 0.78 15.87
CA GLY A 142 -22.74 1.20 16.54
C GLY A 142 -24.08 0.54 16.15
N GLY A 143 -24.12 -0.40 15.21
CA GLY A 143 -25.36 -1.11 14.87
C GLY A 143 -25.57 -1.21 13.37
N ARG A 144 -26.30 -2.25 12.94
CA ARG A 144 -26.59 -2.53 11.53
C ARG A 144 -27.03 -1.26 10.79
N ARG A 145 -26.57 -1.13 9.53
CA ARG A 145 -26.93 -0.05 8.62
C ARG A 145 -28.46 0.16 8.66
N ALA A 146 -28.88 1.37 9.01
CA ALA A 146 -30.28 1.80 8.93
C ALA A 146 -30.62 2.19 7.48
#